data_AF-F8GDG3-F1
#
_entry.id   AF-F8GDG3-F1
#
_cell.length_a   1.000
_cell.length_b   1.000
_cell.length_c   1.000
_cell.angle_alpha   90.00
_cell.angle_beta   90.00
_cell.angle_gamma   90.00
#
_symmetry.space_group_name_H-M   'P 1'
#
loop_
_entity.id
_entity.type
_entity.pdbx_description
1 polymer ?
#
loop_
_entity_poly.entity_id
_entity_poly.type
_entity_poly.pdbx_seq_one_letter_code
_entity_poly.pdbx_strand_id
1 'polypeptide(L)'
;MNNQYRLTVIPIFVIGLFAMGGSHAYATELGKEVSVQNHLQDGDEFNMKVRKLIGHGKLLFGANWTNQEGGGRPLTKGTGSPLTDSSSPLVFPRNFNRISAPDTNSCSGCHNKPRIGGGGEIVTNAFITGQRFDFATFDHNDTTPTRGALDEEGKFVQQQTIANSRNTLGLFGSGYIEMLSRQMTTDLQKIRDSITSGRNAELISKGVSFGTLARNQDGSWNTSDVNGLLASSLVSDGADNPPSLIIKPFHQAGGVVSLRQFTNNAFNQHHGIQSTERFGTNADADGDEFVNEITRADITAVTLFQAQLAVPGRVIPNNPEIEAAVRAGEQTFQNIGCSGCHVPKLPLDKKGWIFSEPNPFNPKGNLQAGNTPEYKLDLTEAKLDQPRLKVEKEIVWVPAFTDLKLHDITSGPSDPNREPIDQNAPEGSAEFFAGNSRFMTRKLWGTANEPPYFHHGQYTTMRQAIEAHRGEAYGTYVKWTALSEAHQNSVIEFLKTLQILPEGTTHLVVDERGHKKDWP
;
A
#
# COMPACT_ATOMS: atom_id res chain seq x y z
N MET A 1 12.69 99.89 -27.30
CA MET A 1 12.60 99.37 -25.93
C MET A 1 11.96 97.98 -26.01
N ASN A 2 12.56 96.98 -25.37
CA ASN A 2 12.58 95.56 -25.78
C ASN A 2 11.27 94.94 -26.28
N ASN A 3 11.34 94.45 -27.52
CA ASN A 3 10.36 93.61 -28.22
C ASN A 3 10.33 92.19 -27.61
N GLN A 4 9.14 91.67 -27.31
CA GLN A 4 8.91 90.23 -27.30
C GLN A 4 7.76 89.88 -28.25
N TYR A 5 8.13 89.20 -29.34
CA TYR A 5 7.23 88.70 -30.36
C TYR A 5 6.60 87.37 -29.91
N ARG A 6 5.27 87.29 -30.09
CA ARG A 6 4.51 86.04 -30.06
C ARG A 6 4.79 85.24 -31.34
N LEU A 7 4.95 83.93 -31.22
CA LEU A 7 4.83 82.98 -32.33
C LEU A 7 4.16 81.69 -31.85
N THR A 8 3.14 81.32 -32.62
CA THR A 8 2.16 80.24 -32.45
C THR A 8 2.80 78.87 -32.74
N VAL A 9 2.46 77.84 -31.95
CA VAL A 9 2.79 76.43 -32.27
C VAL A 9 1.53 75.57 -32.18
N ILE A 10 1.33 74.79 -33.25
CA ILE A 10 0.22 73.89 -33.57
C ILE A 10 0.32 72.60 -32.73
N PRO A 11 -0.77 72.01 -32.21
CA PRO A 11 -0.70 70.77 -31.45
C PRO A 11 -0.56 69.55 -32.40
N ILE A 12 0.49 68.76 -32.19
CA ILE A 12 0.67 67.45 -32.80
C ILE A 12 -0.02 66.42 -31.90
N PHE A 13 -1.03 65.72 -32.44
CA PHE A 13 -1.63 64.54 -31.81
C PHE A 13 -0.64 63.37 -31.87
N VAL A 14 -0.10 62.97 -30.71
CA VAL A 14 0.62 61.70 -30.56
C VAL A 14 -0.38 60.65 -30.05
N ILE A 15 -0.68 59.68 -30.90
CA ILE A 15 -1.44 58.48 -30.55
C ILE A 15 -0.54 57.62 -29.63
N GLY A 16 -0.82 57.65 -28.33
CA GLY A 16 -0.21 56.76 -27.36
C GLY A 16 -0.79 55.36 -27.50
N LEU A 17 0.03 54.41 -27.97
CA LEU A 17 -0.27 52.98 -27.88
C LEU A 17 -0.32 52.60 -26.39
N PHE A 18 -1.50 52.32 -25.85
CA PHE A 18 -1.66 51.63 -24.57
C PHE A 18 -1.24 50.17 -24.74
N ALA A 19 0.00 49.86 -24.37
CA ALA A 19 0.43 48.49 -24.09
C ALA A 19 0.80 48.41 -22.60
N MET A 20 -0.22 48.21 -21.75
CA MET A 20 0.00 47.81 -20.35
C MET A 20 -1.04 46.76 -19.96
N GLY A 21 -0.53 45.61 -19.53
CA GLY A 21 -1.33 44.54 -18.92
C GLY A 21 -0.97 43.14 -19.42
N GLY A 22 0.28 42.69 -19.25
CA GLY A 22 0.67 41.33 -19.65
C GLY A 22 1.97 40.78 -19.10
N SER A 23 2.57 41.38 -18.07
CA SER A 23 3.93 41.02 -17.64
C SER A 23 4.16 40.96 -16.13
N HIS A 24 3.12 40.71 -15.31
CA HIS A 24 3.27 40.58 -13.85
C HIS A 24 2.85 39.21 -13.28
N ALA A 25 2.43 38.24 -14.09
CA ALA A 25 2.13 36.87 -13.63
C ALA A 25 3.27 35.85 -13.85
N TYR A 26 4.33 36.21 -14.59
CA TYR A 26 5.45 35.31 -14.86
C TYR A 26 6.61 35.44 -13.86
N ALA A 27 6.64 36.52 -13.06
CA ALA A 27 7.76 36.78 -12.14
C ALA A 27 7.70 35.92 -10.86
N THR A 28 6.57 35.29 -10.54
CA THR A 28 6.36 34.52 -9.30
C THR A 28 6.67 33.02 -9.43
N GLU A 29 6.88 32.50 -10.64
CA GLU A 29 7.14 31.07 -10.88
C GLU A 29 8.60 30.75 -11.23
N LEU A 30 9.39 31.77 -11.59
CA LEU A 30 10.80 31.58 -11.96
C LEU A 30 11.63 31.21 -10.74
N GLY A 31 12.28 30.04 -10.80
CA GLY A 31 13.17 29.56 -9.73
C GLY A 31 12.47 28.75 -8.63
N LYS A 32 11.14 28.54 -8.71
CA LYS A 32 10.46 27.59 -7.83
C LYS A 32 10.88 26.15 -8.18
N GLU A 33 11.22 25.39 -7.15
CA GLU A 33 11.66 24.00 -7.26
C GLU A 33 10.57 23.07 -6.72
N VAL A 34 9.36 23.13 -7.30
CA VAL A 34 8.23 22.26 -6.92
C VAL A 34 8.08 21.09 -7.89
N SER A 35 7.75 19.90 -7.36
CA SER A 35 7.47 18.71 -8.15
C SER A 35 6.10 18.74 -8.81
N VAL A 36 5.10 19.35 -8.14
CA VAL A 36 3.71 19.38 -8.61
C VAL A 36 3.21 20.81 -8.66
N GLN A 37 3.21 21.40 -9.86
CA GLN A 37 2.80 22.80 -10.04
C GLN A 37 1.29 23.03 -9.86
N ASN A 38 0.46 22.04 -10.17
CA ASN A 38 -0.99 22.21 -10.19
C ASN A 38 -1.65 21.02 -9.48
N HIS A 39 -2.24 21.28 -8.33
CA HIS A 39 -3.06 20.32 -7.59
C HIS A 39 -4.50 20.35 -8.08
N LEU A 40 -5.18 19.21 -8.04
CA LEU A 40 -6.62 19.15 -8.31
C LEU A 40 -7.38 19.81 -7.16
N GLN A 41 -8.44 20.54 -7.47
CA GLN A 41 -9.38 21.00 -6.44
C GLN A 41 -10.44 19.93 -6.17
N ASP A 42 -10.93 19.87 -4.94
CA ASP A 42 -12.03 18.98 -4.58
C ASP A 42 -13.26 19.26 -5.45
N GLY A 43 -13.69 18.25 -6.23
CA GLY A 43 -14.72 18.36 -7.26
C GLY A 43 -14.18 18.16 -8.67
N ASP A 44 -12.91 18.52 -8.94
CA ASP A 44 -12.28 18.36 -10.25
C ASP A 44 -12.19 16.90 -10.64
N GLU A 45 -11.97 16.02 -9.66
CA GLU A 45 -11.88 14.59 -9.88
C GLU A 45 -13.11 14.15 -10.67
N PHE A 46 -14.32 14.58 -10.34
CA PHE A 46 -15.61 14.20 -10.97
C PHE A 46 -15.86 14.76 -12.37
N ASN A 47 -15.13 15.82 -12.75
CA ASN A 47 -15.31 16.51 -14.04
C ASN A 47 -14.22 16.14 -15.07
N MET A 48 -13.20 15.39 -14.64
CA MET A 48 -12.09 14.97 -15.49
C MET A 48 -12.33 13.62 -16.15
N LYS A 49 -11.76 13.45 -17.36
CA LYS A 49 -11.68 12.12 -17.98
C LYS A 49 -10.78 11.22 -17.12
N VAL A 50 -11.23 10.00 -16.84
CA VAL A 50 -10.52 9.02 -15.99
C VAL A 50 -9.04 8.82 -16.36
N ARG A 51 -8.69 8.85 -17.65
CA ARG A 51 -7.28 8.76 -18.09
C ARG A 51 -6.43 9.95 -17.66
N LYS A 52 -6.98 11.17 -17.66
CA LYS A 52 -6.28 12.35 -17.17
C LYS A 52 -6.12 12.30 -15.65
N LEU A 53 -7.15 11.83 -14.94
CA LEU A 53 -7.11 11.66 -13.50
C LEU A 53 -6.05 10.61 -13.08
N ILE A 54 -6.01 9.46 -13.75
CA ILE A 54 -4.94 8.45 -13.57
C ILE A 54 -3.56 9.04 -13.89
N GLY A 55 -3.44 9.84 -14.97
CA GLY A 55 -2.19 10.50 -15.35
C GLY A 55 -1.70 11.48 -14.27
N HIS A 56 -2.62 12.23 -13.65
CA HIS A 56 -2.33 13.09 -12.52
C HIS A 56 -1.90 12.29 -11.28
N GLY A 57 -2.57 11.17 -11.00
CA GLY A 57 -2.16 10.24 -9.96
C GLY A 57 -0.76 9.69 -10.15
N LYS A 58 -0.37 9.36 -11.40
CA LYS A 58 0.99 8.94 -11.75
C LYS A 58 2.02 10.05 -11.51
N LEU A 59 1.67 11.31 -11.82
CA LEU A 59 2.51 12.47 -11.55
C LEU A 59 2.77 12.60 -10.04
N LEU A 60 1.72 12.61 -9.23
CA LEU A 60 1.80 12.69 -7.75
C LEU A 60 2.59 11.52 -7.15
N PHE A 61 2.39 10.30 -7.64
CA PHE A 61 3.12 9.12 -7.17
C PHE A 61 4.63 9.19 -7.49
N GLY A 62 4.99 9.83 -8.61
CA GLY A 62 6.37 10.03 -9.05
C GLY A 62 7.01 11.32 -8.56
N ALA A 63 6.26 12.21 -7.89
CA ALA A 63 6.75 13.49 -7.39
C ALA A 63 7.84 13.28 -6.36
N ASN A 64 8.89 14.11 -6.41
CA ASN A 64 9.94 14.20 -5.39
C ASN A 64 9.63 15.42 -4.53
N TRP A 65 8.78 15.24 -3.51
CA TRP A 65 8.27 16.33 -2.68
C TRP A 65 9.40 17.17 -2.10
N THR A 66 9.25 18.48 -2.23
CA THR A 66 10.23 19.48 -1.79
C THR A 66 9.68 20.32 -0.64
N ASN A 67 10.56 20.99 0.09
CA ASN A 67 10.14 21.92 1.13
C ASN A 67 9.44 23.19 0.58
N GLN A 68 9.37 23.38 -0.75
CA GLN A 68 8.65 24.50 -1.37
C GLN A 68 7.18 24.18 -1.66
N GLU A 69 6.74 22.97 -1.32
CA GLU A 69 5.36 22.48 -1.52
C GLU A 69 4.87 21.60 -0.34
N GLY A 70 5.44 21.83 0.85
CA GLY A 70 5.06 21.12 2.10
C GLY A 70 5.83 19.83 2.40
N GLY A 71 6.88 19.53 1.65
CA GLY A 71 7.69 18.34 1.87
C GLY A 71 8.47 18.41 3.19
N GLY A 72 8.01 17.67 4.20
CA GLY A 72 8.61 17.62 5.52
C GLY A 72 7.52 17.42 6.58
N ARG A 73 7.86 17.45 7.86
CA ARG A 73 6.85 17.54 8.94
C ARG A 73 7.52 18.03 10.22
N PRO A 74 7.86 19.34 10.29
CA PRO A 74 8.79 19.83 11.29
C PRO A 74 8.29 19.66 12.73
N LEU A 75 6.97 19.64 12.97
CA LEU A 75 6.38 19.55 14.31
C LEU A 75 5.51 18.31 14.56
N THR A 76 5.42 17.36 13.62
CA THR A 76 4.64 16.12 13.83
C THR A 76 5.42 14.84 13.53
N LYS A 77 4.98 13.77 14.19
CA LYS A 77 5.37 12.38 13.98
C LYS A 77 4.69 11.83 12.72
N GLY A 78 5.17 10.71 12.19
CA GLY A 78 4.49 10.07 11.05
C GLY A 78 3.15 9.42 11.43
N THR A 79 2.84 9.34 12.73
CA THR A 79 1.49 9.04 13.25
C THR A 79 0.51 10.22 13.10
N GLY A 80 1.01 11.43 12.81
CA GLY A 80 0.24 12.68 12.77
C GLY A 80 0.16 13.40 14.13
N SER A 81 0.63 12.77 15.21
CA SER A 81 0.71 13.41 16.53
C SER A 81 1.86 14.44 16.59
N PRO A 82 1.79 15.46 17.46
CA PRO A 82 2.92 16.35 17.72
C PRO A 82 4.19 15.59 18.13
N LEU A 83 5.35 16.18 17.88
CA LEU A 83 6.62 15.70 18.43
C LEU A 83 6.57 15.63 19.96
N THR A 84 7.29 14.68 20.54
CA THR A 84 7.49 14.63 21.99
C THR A 84 8.28 15.85 22.48
N ASP A 85 9.30 16.26 21.71
CA ASP A 85 10.08 17.47 21.98
C ASP A 85 9.95 18.50 20.86
N SER A 86 8.95 19.39 20.99
CA SER A 86 8.70 20.47 20.03
C SER A 86 9.81 21.53 19.99
N SER A 87 10.72 21.57 20.97
CA SER A 87 11.89 22.46 20.92
C SER A 87 12.97 21.97 19.94
N SER A 88 12.85 20.73 19.49
CA SER A 88 13.72 20.08 18.52
C SER A 88 12.91 19.69 17.27
N PRO A 89 12.59 20.62 16.35
CA PRO A 89 11.83 20.33 15.14
C PRO A 89 12.60 19.48 14.12
N LEU A 90 11.88 18.80 13.22
CA LEU A 90 12.41 17.99 12.12
C LEU A 90 12.79 18.85 10.89
N VAL A 91 13.58 19.89 11.12
CA VAL A 91 14.19 20.72 10.07
C VAL A 91 15.65 20.33 9.86
N PHE A 92 16.29 20.75 8.77
CA PHE A 92 17.70 20.42 8.49
C PHE A 92 18.61 20.68 9.71
N PRO A 93 19.45 19.71 10.14
CA PRO A 93 19.76 18.43 9.48
C PRO A 93 18.90 17.22 9.90
N ARG A 94 17.80 17.43 10.62
CA ARG A 94 16.89 16.39 11.14
C ARG A 94 15.62 16.18 10.31
N ASN A 95 15.58 16.72 9.10
CA ASN A 95 14.45 16.61 8.19
C ASN A 95 14.28 15.21 7.55
N PHE A 96 15.33 14.38 7.53
CA PHE A 96 15.25 13.00 7.08
C PHE A 96 15.87 12.01 8.07
N ASN A 97 15.20 10.87 8.27
CA ASN A 97 15.68 9.74 9.05
C ASN A 97 14.98 8.48 8.56
N ARG A 98 15.74 7.48 8.09
CA ARG A 98 15.18 6.25 7.51
C ARG A 98 14.35 5.41 8.48
N ILE A 99 14.39 5.69 9.78
CA ILE A 99 13.69 4.92 10.81
C ILE A 99 12.39 5.59 11.27
N SER A 100 12.39 6.90 11.55
CA SER A 100 11.25 7.55 12.24
C SER A 100 10.78 8.90 11.70
N ALA A 101 11.64 9.65 11.03
CA ALA A 101 11.28 10.93 10.39
C ALA A 101 10.80 10.66 8.94
N PRO A 102 10.51 11.67 8.11
CA PRO A 102 10.42 11.44 6.67
C PRO A 102 11.63 10.64 6.18
N ASP A 103 11.38 9.65 5.34
CA ASP A 103 12.39 8.66 4.94
C ASP A 103 12.59 8.59 3.42
N THR A 104 11.69 9.19 2.64
CA THR A 104 11.77 9.28 1.18
C THR A 104 11.10 10.57 0.71
N ASN A 105 11.44 11.02 -0.49
CA ASN A 105 10.77 12.15 -1.14
C ASN A 105 9.73 11.71 -2.17
N SER A 106 9.64 10.41 -2.50
CA SER A 106 8.72 9.91 -3.52
C SER A 106 8.27 8.48 -3.27
N CYS A 107 7.02 8.16 -3.60
CA CYS A 107 6.55 6.77 -3.64
C CYS A 107 7.39 5.96 -4.65
N SER A 108 7.74 6.56 -5.79
CA SER A 108 8.57 5.93 -6.81
C SER A 108 10.03 5.72 -6.40
N GLY A 109 10.49 6.34 -5.30
CA GLY A 109 11.81 6.05 -4.72
C GLY A 109 11.90 4.62 -4.18
N CYS A 110 10.79 4.08 -3.67
CA CYS A 110 10.71 2.71 -3.12
C CYS A 110 9.96 1.74 -4.05
N HIS A 111 8.91 2.21 -4.74
CA HIS A 111 8.06 1.38 -5.58
C HIS A 111 8.44 1.47 -7.07
N ASN A 112 9.56 0.87 -7.47
CA ASN A 112 10.14 1.08 -8.81
C ASN A 112 10.66 -0.16 -9.53
N LYS A 113 10.59 -1.35 -8.94
CA LYS A 113 11.16 -2.56 -9.53
C LYS A 113 10.09 -3.57 -9.91
N PRO A 114 9.98 -3.97 -11.19
CA PRO A 114 10.85 -3.63 -12.32
C PRO A 114 10.54 -2.27 -12.98
N ARG A 115 9.44 -1.63 -12.61
CA ARG A 115 9.06 -0.26 -13.03
C ARG A 115 8.20 0.39 -11.94
N ILE A 116 7.86 1.67 -12.13
CA ILE A 116 7.00 2.43 -11.19
C ILE A 116 5.74 1.65 -10.78
N GLY A 117 5.50 1.57 -9.48
CA GLY A 117 4.46 0.73 -8.87
C GLY A 117 4.91 -0.69 -8.49
N GLY A 118 6.16 -1.06 -8.78
CA GLY A 118 6.75 -2.34 -8.39
C GLY A 118 7.22 -2.37 -6.93
N GLY A 119 7.90 -3.45 -6.55
CA GLY A 119 8.58 -3.55 -5.25
C GLY A 119 9.87 -2.74 -5.18
N GLY A 120 10.58 -2.86 -4.06
CA GLY A 120 11.86 -2.19 -3.81
C GLY A 120 12.97 -3.16 -3.41
N GLU A 121 14.21 -2.66 -3.37
CA GLU A 121 15.36 -3.41 -2.85
C GLU A 121 15.52 -3.19 -1.32
N ILE A 122 16.42 -3.92 -0.66
CA ILE A 122 16.66 -3.84 0.79
C ILE A 122 16.96 -2.41 1.28
N VAL A 123 17.60 -1.58 0.46
CA VAL A 123 17.90 -0.16 0.79
C VAL A 123 16.64 0.69 0.93
N THR A 124 15.54 0.25 0.29
CA THR A 124 14.23 0.93 0.30
C THR A 124 13.26 0.33 1.31
N ASN A 125 13.70 -0.60 2.17
CA ASN A 125 12.86 -1.14 3.23
C ASN A 125 12.27 -0.03 4.10
N ALA A 126 10.98 -0.14 4.43
CA ALA A 126 10.30 0.73 5.38
C ALA A 126 10.48 0.23 6.82
N PHE A 127 10.51 1.14 7.78
CA PHE A 127 10.60 0.83 9.21
C PHE A 127 9.24 1.08 9.86
N ILE A 128 8.41 0.05 9.89
CA ILE A 128 7.05 0.15 10.39
C ILE A 128 7.06 0.23 11.92
N THR A 129 6.22 1.12 12.46
CA THR A 129 6.14 1.57 13.87
C THR A 129 7.26 2.52 14.29
N GLY A 130 8.31 2.70 13.49
CA GLY A 130 9.35 3.69 13.76
C GLY A 130 8.82 5.12 13.76
N GLN A 131 7.75 5.39 13.02
CA GLN A 131 7.11 6.70 12.90
C GLN A 131 6.47 7.24 14.20
N ARG A 132 6.46 6.46 15.29
CA ARG A 132 6.05 6.91 16.63
C ARG A 132 7.18 7.63 17.39
N PHE A 133 8.42 7.54 16.90
CA PHE A 133 9.54 8.35 17.41
C PHE A 133 9.63 9.69 16.68
N ASP A 134 10.12 10.73 17.36
CA ASP A 134 10.44 12.00 16.71
C ASP A 134 11.56 11.80 15.68
N PHE A 135 12.73 11.37 16.15
CA PHE A 135 13.94 11.21 15.35
C PHE A 135 14.86 10.19 16.03
N ALA A 136 14.99 8.99 15.46
CA ALA A 136 15.83 7.93 16.02
C ALA A 136 17.31 8.37 16.10
N THR A 137 17.86 8.44 17.32
CA THR A 137 19.26 8.80 17.61
C THR A 137 20.03 7.67 18.26
N PHE A 138 19.36 6.82 19.05
CA PHE A 138 19.99 5.86 19.96
C PHE A 138 21.00 6.50 20.93
N ASP A 139 20.88 7.82 21.17
CA ASP A 139 21.73 8.52 22.13
C ASP A 139 21.26 8.19 23.56
N HIS A 140 22.09 7.45 24.30
CA HIS A 140 21.74 7.04 25.66
C HIS A 140 21.71 8.20 26.68
N ASN A 141 22.09 9.41 26.29
CA ASN A 141 21.88 10.62 27.09
C ASN A 141 20.47 11.19 26.92
N ASP A 142 19.73 10.80 25.87
CA ASP A 142 18.35 11.19 25.68
C ASP A 142 17.42 10.31 26.52
N THR A 143 16.89 10.88 27.60
CA THR A 143 15.99 10.20 28.53
C THR A 143 14.52 10.45 28.26
N THR A 144 14.18 11.06 27.12
CA THR A 144 12.79 11.38 26.75
C THR A 144 12.17 10.21 25.97
N PRO A 145 11.12 9.54 26.49
CA PRO A 145 10.42 8.46 25.78
C PRO A 145 9.94 8.89 24.40
N THR A 146 10.15 8.05 23.40
CA THR A 146 9.76 8.26 21.99
C THR A 146 10.37 9.50 21.31
N ARG A 147 11.38 10.14 21.91
CA ARG A 147 12.13 11.20 21.22
C ARG A 147 13.12 10.58 20.23
N GLY A 148 14.12 9.84 20.72
CA GLY A 148 15.09 9.19 19.84
C GLY A 148 15.77 7.92 20.33
N ALA A 149 15.74 7.62 21.64
CA ALA A 149 16.50 6.50 22.21
C ALA A 149 15.70 5.58 23.15
N LEU A 150 14.57 6.03 23.68
CA LEU A 150 13.75 5.27 24.62
C LEU A 150 12.37 4.93 24.04
N ASP A 151 11.89 3.71 24.23
CA ASP A 151 10.50 3.35 23.93
C ASP A 151 9.51 3.94 24.96
N GLU A 152 8.24 3.59 24.80
CA GLU A 152 7.12 3.98 25.66
C GLU A 152 7.31 3.56 27.13
N GLU A 153 8.08 2.49 27.40
CA GLU A 153 8.40 2.01 28.74
C GLU A 153 9.67 2.64 29.32
N GLY A 154 10.33 3.56 28.59
CA GLY A 154 11.58 4.17 28.99
C GLY A 154 12.79 3.22 28.86
N LYS A 155 12.71 2.19 28.01
CA LYS A 155 13.82 1.26 27.74
C LYS A 155 14.57 1.69 26.49
N PHE A 156 15.90 1.53 26.50
CA PHE A 156 16.72 1.84 25.34
C PHE A 156 16.40 0.91 24.18
N VAL A 157 16.00 1.50 23.05
CA VAL A 157 15.79 0.78 21.79
C VAL A 157 17.10 0.68 21.00
N GLN A 158 17.18 -0.33 20.16
CA GLN A 158 18.25 -0.52 19.18
C GLN A 158 17.63 -0.50 17.79
N GLN A 159 18.45 -0.45 16.73
CA GLN A 159 17.96 -0.54 15.36
C GLN A 159 17.05 -1.77 15.13
N GLN A 160 17.35 -2.88 15.80
CA GLN A 160 16.60 -4.13 15.68
C GLN A 160 15.31 -4.16 16.48
N THR A 161 15.12 -3.26 17.46
CA THR A 161 13.94 -3.30 18.36
C THR A 161 13.08 -2.04 18.27
N ILE A 162 13.59 -0.97 17.65
CA ILE A 162 12.86 0.28 17.51
C ILE A 162 11.63 0.16 16.58
N ALA A 163 11.72 -0.67 15.54
CA ALA A 163 10.72 -0.78 14.48
C ALA A 163 10.87 -2.11 13.73
N ASN A 164 9.85 -2.49 12.94
CA ASN A 164 9.91 -3.64 12.04
C ASN A 164 10.42 -3.21 10.66
N SER A 165 11.58 -3.72 10.23
CA SER A 165 12.07 -3.52 8.86
C SER A 165 11.29 -4.40 7.88
N ARG A 166 10.66 -3.79 6.88
CA ARG A 166 9.81 -4.49 5.90
C ARG A 166 10.20 -4.17 4.47
N ASN A 167 10.19 -5.20 3.63
CA ASN A 167 10.42 -5.00 2.19
C ASN A 167 9.29 -4.16 1.56
N THR A 168 9.64 -3.31 0.60
CA THR A 168 8.65 -2.57 -0.18
C THR A 168 7.97 -3.50 -1.17
N LEU A 169 6.65 -3.66 -1.06
CA LEU A 169 5.87 -4.55 -1.91
C LEU A 169 5.41 -3.88 -3.21
N GLY A 170 5.29 -4.66 -4.27
CA GLY A 170 4.63 -4.23 -5.50
C GLY A 170 3.15 -3.94 -5.35
N LEU A 171 2.69 -2.96 -6.13
CA LEU A 171 1.32 -2.50 -6.21
C LEU A 171 0.60 -3.00 -7.48
N PHE A 172 1.28 -3.69 -8.39
CA PHE A 172 0.69 -4.27 -9.60
C PHE A 172 -0.49 -5.21 -9.25
N GLY A 173 -1.64 -4.95 -9.87
CA GLY A 173 -2.88 -5.67 -9.64
C GLY A 173 -3.63 -5.34 -8.33
N SER A 174 -3.18 -4.33 -7.57
CA SER A 174 -3.77 -4.01 -6.25
C SER A 174 -5.26 -3.67 -6.29
N GLY A 175 -5.78 -3.11 -7.39
CA GLY A 175 -7.21 -2.88 -7.55
C GLY A 175 -8.03 -4.17 -7.41
N TYR A 176 -7.59 -5.27 -8.02
CA TYR A 176 -8.27 -6.57 -7.90
C TYR A 176 -8.14 -7.17 -6.50
N ILE A 177 -6.99 -6.97 -5.85
CA ILE A 177 -6.74 -7.43 -4.48
C ILE A 177 -7.67 -6.76 -3.48
N GLU A 178 -7.84 -5.44 -3.61
CA GLU A 178 -8.78 -4.70 -2.78
C GLU A 178 -10.22 -5.13 -3.06
N MET A 179 -10.57 -5.38 -4.32
CA MET A 179 -11.90 -5.88 -4.65
C MET A 179 -12.17 -7.29 -4.08
N LEU A 180 -11.16 -8.17 -4.07
CA LEU A 180 -11.29 -9.48 -3.42
C LEU A 180 -11.55 -9.32 -1.93
N SER A 181 -10.77 -8.49 -1.23
CA SER A 181 -10.95 -8.29 0.21
C SER A 181 -12.31 -7.69 0.54
N ARG A 182 -12.80 -6.74 -0.26
CA ARG A 182 -14.13 -6.13 -0.11
C ARG A 182 -15.24 -7.16 -0.28
N GLN A 183 -15.19 -7.98 -1.34
CA GLN A 183 -16.23 -8.98 -1.59
C GLN A 183 -16.19 -10.08 -0.53
N MET A 184 -14.99 -10.55 -0.15
CA MET A 184 -14.86 -11.54 0.92
C MET A 184 -15.34 -10.99 2.26
N THR A 185 -15.00 -9.76 2.63
CA THR A 185 -15.52 -9.08 3.83
C THR A 185 -17.04 -9.05 3.83
N THR A 186 -17.65 -8.68 2.70
CA THR A 186 -19.11 -8.64 2.54
C THR A 186 -19.74 -10.03 2.71
N ASP A 187 -19.12 -11.07 2.16
CA ASP A 187 -19.61 -12.45 2.29
C ASP A 187 -19.53 -12.94 3.74
N LEU A 188 -18.42 -12.65 4.44
CA LEU A 188 -18.25 -12.97 5.86
C LEU A 188 -19.27 -12.25 6.75
N GLN A 189 -19.53 -10.97 6.48
CA GLN A 189 -20.52 -10.18 7.22
C GLN A 189 -21.94 -10.70 6.99
N LYS A 190 -22.30 -11.13 5.77
CA LYS A 190 -23.59 -11.78 5.51
C LYS A 190 -23.76 -13.08 6.29
N ILE A 191 -22.69 -13.89 6.39
CA ILE A 191 -22.72 -15.11 7.20
C ILE A 191 -22.95 -14.74 8.66
N ARG A 192 -22.13 -13.83 9.21
CA ARG A 192 -22.28 -13.31 10.58
C ARG A 192 -23.71 -12.85 10.86
N ASP A 193 -24.27 -12.00 9.99
CA ASP A 193 -25.59 -11.40 10.19
C ASP A 193 -26.74 -12.43 10.11
N SER A 194 -26.48 -13.62 9.55
CA SER A 194 -27.44 -14.74 9.55
C SER A 194 -27.43 -15.57 10.85
N ILE A 195 -26.44 -15.39 11.74
CA ILE A 195 -26.29 -16.18 12.96
C ILE A 195 -27.27 -15.67 14.03
N THR A 196 -28.25 -16.50 14.39
CA THR A 196 -29.16 -16.26 15.51
C THR A 196 -28.52 -16.67 16.84
N SER A 197 -28.96 -16.09 17.96
CA SER A 197 -28.47 -16.43 19.30
C SER A 197 -28.49 -17.95 19.58
N GLY A 198 -27.44 -18.45 20.20
CA GLY A 198 -27.23 -19.87 20.49
C GLY A 198 -26.78 -20.71 19.28
N ARG A 199 -26.40 -20.08 18.16
CA ARG A 199 -25.95 -20.77 16.93
C ARG A 199 -24.53 -20.34 16.54
N ASN A 200 -23.94 -21.09 15.62
CA ASN A 200 -22.67 -20.78 14.99
C ASN A 200 -22.76 -21.03 13.48
N ALA A 201 -21.80 -20.48 12.74
CA ALA A 201 -21.63 -20.74 11.31
C ALA A 201 -20.15 -20.71 10.93
N GLU A 202 -19.79 -21.52 9.93
CA GLU A 202 -18.47 -21.44 9.31
C GLU A 202 -18.37 -20.15 8.50
N LEU A 203 -17.32 -19.37 8.78
CA LEU A 203 -16.95 -18.19 8.02
C LEU A 203 -16.16 -18.62 6.78
N ILE A 204 -16.85 -18.81 5.66
CA ILE A 204 -16.24 -19.20 4.39
C ILE A 204 -16.55 -18.19 3.30
N SER A 205 -15.54 -17.84 2.50
CA SER A 205 -15.72 -17.00 1.33
C SER A 205 -14.75 -17.43 0.24
N LYS A 206 -15.24 -17.57 -1.00
CA LYS A 206 -14.42 -17.91 -2.18
C LYS A 206 -13.59 -19.20 -2.01
N GLY A 207 -14.09 -20.15 -1.21
CA GLY A 207 -13.39 -21.39 -0.88
C GLY A 207 -12.33 -21.27 0.20
N VAL A 208 -12.14 -20.08 0.80
CA VAL A 208 -11.24 -19.82 1.92
C VAL A 208 -12.03 -19.81 3.22
N SER A 209 -11.66 -20.68 4.17
CA SER A 209 -12.26 -20.74 5.51
C SER A 209 -11.48 -19.86 6.50
N PHE A 210 -12.22 -19.05 7.26
CA PHE A 210 -11.78 -18.21 8.36
C PHE A 210 -12.20 -18.80 9.71
N GLY A 211 -12.55 -20.09 9.76
CA GLY A 211 -12.96 -20.76 11.00
C GLY A 211 -14.45 -20.58 11.30
N THR A 212 -14.82 -20.64 12.58
CA THR A 212 -16.22 -20.61 13.02
C THR A 212 -16.50 -19.39 13.87
N LEU A 213 -17.59 -18.70 13.58
CA LEU A 213 -18.12 -17.64 14.43
C LEU A 213 -19.36 -18.14 15.16
N ALA A 214 -19.44 -17.88 16.47
CA ALA A 214 -20.60 -18.22 17.28
C ALA A 214 -21.27 -16.97 17.84
N ARG A 215 -22.60 -17.04 17.99
CA ARG A 215 -23.40 -16.08 18.73
C ARG A 215 -24.01 -16.81 19.92
N ASN A 216 -23.62 -16.42 21.12
CA ASN A 216 -24.04 -17.03 22.38
C ASN A 216 -25.55 -16.83 22.62
N GLN A 217 -26.11 -17.53 23.62
CA GLN A 217 -27.54 -17.43 23.94
C GLN A 217 -27.94 -16.01 24.39
N ASP A 218 -27.04 -15.31 25.08
CA ASP A 218 -27.20 -13.91 25.49
C ASP A 218 -27.01 -12.91 24.34
N GLY A 219 -26.72 -13.39 23.12
CA GLY A 219 -26.51 -12.58 21.93
C GLY A 219 -25.06 -12.11 21.72
N SER A 220 -24.16 -12.29 22.70
CA SER A 220 -22.75 -11.93 22.57
C SER A 220 -22.03 -12.78 21.51
N TRP A 221 -20.96 -12.23 20.91
CA TRP A 221 -20.21 -12.89 19.84
C TRP A 221 -18.97 -13.59 20.41
N ASN A 222 -18.74 -14.83 19.98
CA ASN A 222 -17.51 -15.56 20.29
C ASN A 222 -16.70 -15.76 19.00
N THR A 223 -15.52 -15.13 18.97
CA THR A 223 -14.57 -15.16 17.86
C THR A 223 -13.36 -16.07 18.12
N SER A 224 -13.35 -16.87 19.19
CA SER A 224 -12.18 -17.70 19.57
C SER A 224 -11.75 -18.68 18.49
N ASP A 225 -12.71 -19.15 17.69
CA ASP A 225 -12.49 -20.12 16.61
C ASP A 225 -12.41 -19.45 15.23
N VAL A 226 -12.33 -18.11 15.19
CA VAL A 226 -12.10 -17.34 13.96
C VAL A 226 -10.60 -17.18 13.73
N ASN A 227 -10.15 -17.51 12.52
CA ASN A 227 -8.74 -17.60 12.16
C ASN A 227 -8.40 -16.68 10.98
N GLY A 228 -7.17 -16.19 10.94
CA GLY A 228 -6.61 -15.45 9.80
C GLY A 228 -7.11 -14.02 9.61
N LEU A 229 -7.91 -13.48 10.55
CA LEU A 229 -8.29 -12.07 10.62
C LEU A 229 -7.48 -11.36 11.72
N LEU A 230 -7.35 -10.04 11.57
CA LEU A 230 -6.73 -9.19 12.60
C LEU A 230 -7.61 -9.13 13.84
N ALA A 231 -6.98 -9.02 15.02
CA ALA A 231 -7.69 -8.84 16.29
C ALA A 231 -8.66 -7.64 16.24
N SER A 232 -8.24 -6.52 15.62
CA SER A 232 -9.10 -5.34 15.41
C SER A 232 -10.35 -5.59 14.53
N SER A 233 -10.37 -6.67 13.75
CA SER A 233 -11.54 -7.09 12.97
C SER A 233 -12.44 -8.09 13.73
N LEU A 234 -11.98 -8.58 14.89
CA LEU A 234 -12.69 -9.57 15.73
C LEU A 234 -13.26 -8.95 17.02
N VAL A 235 -12.91 -7.70 17.34
CA VAL A 235 -13.44 -7.01 18.51
C VAL A 235 -14.96 -6.94 18.44
N SER A 236 -15.61 -7.35 19.53
CA SER A 236 -17.04 -7.22 19.79
C SER A 236 -17.21 -6.93 21.28
N ASP A 237 -17.98 -5.90 21.63
CA ASP A 237 -18.22 -5.43 23.00
C ASP A 237 -19.68 -5.60 23.44
N GLY A 238 -20.47 -6.39 22.69
CA GLY A 238 -21.84 -6.73 23.07
C GLY A 238 -22.65 -7.35 21.94
N ALA A 239 -23.91 -7.69 22.23
CA ALA A 239 -24.83 -8.32 21.28
C ALA A 239 -25.14 -7.43 20.06
N ASP A 240 -25.14 -6.12 20.25
CA ASP A 240 -25.47 -5.10 19.24
C ASP A 240 -24.23 -4.58 18.48
N ASN A 241 -23.04 -4.99 18.90
CA ASN A 241 -21.77 -4.56 18.34
C ASN A 241 -21.01 -5.79 17.80
N PRO A 242 -21.43 -6.32 16.63
CA PRO A 242 -20.82 -7.51 16.06
C PRO A 242 -19.38 -7.27 15.59
N PRO A 243 -18.53 -8.32 15.54
CA PRO A 243 -17.19 -8.20 14.98
C PRO A 243 -17.25 -7.74 13.53
N SER A 244 -16.37 -6.81 13.12
CA SER A 244 -16.44 -6.21 11.78
C SER A 244 -16.11 -7.21 10.66
N LEU A 245 -15.26 -8.21 10.95
CA LEU A 245 -14.76 -9.22 10.00
C LEU A 245 -14.08 -8.64 8.75
N ILE A 246 -13.59 -7.39 8.83
CA ILE A 246 -12.93 -6.73 7.70
C ILE A 246 -11.58 -7.39 7.41
N ILE A 247 -11.39 -7.82 6.17
CA ILE A 247 -10.09 -8.26 5.65
C ILE A 247 -9.30 -7.02 5.22
N LYS A 248 -8.09 -6.84 5.78
CA LYS A 248 -7.20 -5.70 5.52
C LYS A 248 -6.02 -6.14 4.64
N PRO A 249 -6.12 -6.03 3.29
CA PRO A 249 -5.25 -6.78 2.37
C PRO A 249 -3.87 -6.18 2.13
N PHE A 250 -3.58 -5.02 2.74
CA PHE A 250 -2.35 -4.25 2.55
C PHE A 250 -1.50 -4.24 3.82
N HIS A 251 -0.19 -4.10 3.63
CA HIS A 251 0.90 -4.43 4.57
C HIS A 251 1.11 -5.94 4.78
N GLN A 252 2.35 -6.35 5.04
CA GLN A 252 2.71 -7.76 5.23
C GLN A 252 2.00 -8.41 6.41
N ALA A 253 1.78 -7.70 7.52
CA ALA A 253 1.00 -8.21 8.67
C ALA A 253 -0.43 -7.66 8.69
N GLY A 254 -0.95 -7.24 7.53
CA GLY A 254 -2.24 -6.53 7.43
C GLY A 254 -2.21 -5.15 8.09
N GLY A 255 -3.39 -4.56 8.28
CA GLY A 255 -3.57 -3.32 9.04
C GLY A 255 -4.23 -2.20 8.22
N VAL A 256 -4.14 -2.28 6.89
CA VAL A 256 -4.68 -1.28 5.96
C VAL A 256 -5.77 -1.86 5.07
N VAL A 257 -6.92 -1.17 5.04
CA VAL A 257 -8.18 -1.61 4.42
C VAL A 257 -8.21 -1.32 2.90
N SER A 258 -7.60 -0.20 2.48
CA SER A 258 -7.73 0.32 1.11
C SER A 258 -6.46 0.97 0.60
N LEU A 259 -6.36 1.10 -0.73
CA LEU A 259 -5.34 1.89 -1.41
C LEU A 259 -5.36 3.36 -0.97
N ARG A 260 -6.55 3.96 -0.78
CA ARG A 260 -6.67 5.34 -0.25
C ARG A 260 -6.03 5.46 1.14
N GLN A 261 -6.36 4.54 2.06
CA GLN A 261 -5.78 4.57 3.41
C GLN A 261 -4.27 4.39 3.36
N PHE A 262 -3.77 3.45 2.54
CA PHE A 262 -2.34 3.24 2.33
C PHE A 262 -1.65 4.51 1.83
N THR A 263 -2.23 5.13 0.81
CA THR A 263 -1.70 6.34 0.17
C THR A 263 -1.63 7.52 1.13
N ASN A 264 -2.70 7.77 1.89
CA ASN A 264 -2.69 8.83 2.89
C ASN A 264 -1.70 8.57 4.02
N ASN A 265 -1.53 7.31 4.46
CA ASN A 265 -0.50 6.96 5.44
C ASN A 265 0.88 7.30 4.86
N ALA A 266 1.15 6.90 3.63
CA ALA A 266 2.45 7.05 3.00
C ALA A 266 2.83 8.52 2.78
N PHE A 267 1.89 9.38 2.35
CA PHE A 267 2.14 10.81 2.19
C PHE A 267 2.65 11.45 3.49
N ASN A 268 1.90 11.28 4.58
CA ASN A 268 2.29 11.86 5.87
C ASN A 268 3.55 11.20 6.47
N GLN A 269 3.60 9.87 6.50
CA GLN A 269 4.65 9.15 7.19
C GLN A 269 6.02 9.33 6.51
N HIS A 270 6.07 9.08 5.20
CA HIS A 270 7.32 8.89 4.47
C HIS A 270 7.81 10.18 3.82
N HIS A 271 6.89 10.99 3.27
CA HIS A 271 7.24 12.25 2.60
C HIS A 271 7.06 13.47 3.51
N GLY A 272 6.15 13.36 4.49
CA GLY A 272 5.71 14.49 5.31
C GLY A 272 4.50 15.24 4.76
N ILE A 273 3.99 14.87 3.58
CA ILE A 273 2.88 15.59 2.94
C ILE A 273 1.52 15.28 3.59
N GLN A 274 0.75 16.32 3.92
CA GLN A 274 -0.52 16.23 4.63
C GLN A 274 -1.76 16.39 3.73
N SER A 275 -2.59 15.35 3.73
CA SER A 275 -3.86 15.38 3.01
C SER A 275 -4.94 16.18 3.74
N THR A 276 -5.64 17.04 2.99
CA THR A 276 -6.78 17.83 3.50
C THR A 276 -7.89 16.99 4.14
N GLU A 277 -8.10 15.76 3.68
CA GLU A 277 -9.11 14.85 4.26
C GLU A 277 -8.75 14.32 5.67
N ARG A 278 -7.46 14.35 6.02
CA ARG A 278 -6.95 13.88 7.32
C ARG A 278 -6.70 14.99 8.29
N PHE A 279 -6.04 16.05 7.82
CA PHE A 279 -5.52 17.13 8.64
C PHE A 279 -6.44 18.36 8.63
N GLY A 280 -7.39 18.41 7.69
CA GLY A 280 -8.35 19.49 7.54
C GLY A 280 -7.96 20.47 6.43
N THR A 281 -8.97 21.17 5.91
CA THR A 281 -8.76 22.23 4.93
C THR A 281 -8.23 23.48 5.61
N ASN A 282 -7.23 24.13 5.00
CA ASN A 282 -6.54 25.31 5.53
C ASN A 282 -5.86 25.08 6.90
N ALA A 283 -5.49 23.84 7.19
CA ALA A 283 -4.74 23.47 8.39
C ALA A 283 -3.26 23.27 8.02
N ASP A 284 -2.38 23.77 8.89
CA ASP A 284 -0.93 23.55 8.90
C ASP A 284 -0.63 22.79 10.20
N ALA A 285 -0.80 21.46 10.18
CA ALA A 285 -0.74 20.67 11.41
C ALA A 285 0.69 20.34 11.83
N ASP A 286 1.66 20.40 10.92
CA ASP A 286 3.08 20.17 11.20
C ASP A 286 3.95 21.42 11.22
N GLY A 287 3.39 22.59 10.97
CA GLY A 287 4.05 23.88 11.17
C GLY A 287 5.11 24.17 10.13
N ASP A 288 4.88 23.77 8.88
CA ASP A 288 5.79 24.03 7.77
C ASP A 288 5.40 25.25 6.92
N GLU A 289 4.34 25.97 7.34
CA GLU A 289 3.76 27.15 6.70
C GLU A 289 2.95 26.85 5.41
N PHE A 290 2.77 25.58 5.05
CA PHE A 290 1.91 25.16 3.96
C PHE A 290 0.54 24.70 4.48
N VAL A 291 -0.47 24.96 3.67
CA VAL A 291 -1.83 24.46 3.90
C VAL A 291 -2.35 23.84 2.62
N ASN A 292 -3.17 22.80 2.75
CA ASN A 292 -3.73 22.06 1.63
C ASN A 292 -2.66 21.47 0.68
N GLU A 293 -1.57 20.94 1.23
CA GLU A 293 -0.44 20.40 0.48
C GLU A 293 -0.85 19.32 -0.54
N ILE A 294 -1.80 18.45 -0.17
CA ILE A 294 -2.44 17.52 -1.11
C ILE A 294 -3.95 17.42 -0.87
N THR A 295 -4.73 17.53 -1.93
CA THR A 295 -6.20 17.59 -1.83
C THR A 295 -6.84 16.20 -1.78
N ARG A 296 -8.11 16.10 -1.38
CA ARG A 296 -8.85 14.82 -1.45
C ARG A 296 -8.96 14.34 -2.90
N ALA A 297 -9.08 15.27 -3.86
CA ALA A 297 -9.08 14.98 -5.30
C ALA A 297 -7.76 14.37 -5.77
N ASP A 298 -6.62 14.91 -5.32
CA ASP A 298 -5.29 14.35 -5.60
C ASP A 298 -5.16 12.92 -5.05
N ILE A 299 -5.64 12.65 -3.83
CA ILE A 299 -5.63 11.31 -3.25
C ILE A 299 -6.50 10.34 -4.07
N THR A 300 -7.66 10.79 -4.58
CA THR A 300 -8.46 9.99 -5.52
C THR A 300 -7.65 9.66 -6.77
N ALA A 301 -6.93 10.63 -7.33
CA ALA A 301 -6.09 10.45 -8.51
C ALA A 301 -5.01 9.37 -8.30
N VAL A 302 -4.26 9.46 -7.19
CA VAL A 302 -3.22 8.48 -6.83
C VAL A 302 -3.81 7.09 -6.60
N THR A 303 -4.94 7.02 -5.90
CA THR A 303 -5.64 5.76 -5.63
C THR A 303 -6.07 5.07 -6.93
N LEU A 304 -6.60 5.83 -7.90
CA LEU A 304 -6.97 5.29 -9.21
C LEU A 304 -5.74 4.90 -10.05
N PHE A 305 -4.62 5.61 -9.93
CA PHE A 305 -3.36 5.21 -10.57
C PHE A 305 -2.86 3.86 -10.03
N GLN A 306 -2.89 3.65 -8.72
CA GLN A 306 -2.51 2.37 -8.10
C GLN A 306 -3.49 1.25 -8.46
N ALA A 307 -4.80 1.50 -8.36
CA ALA A 307 -5.84 0.53 -8.66
C ALA A 307 -5.78 0.04 -10.12
N GLN A 308 -5.44 0.95 -11.04
CA GLN A 308 -5.30 0.63 -12.44
C GLN A 308 -3.94 0.05 -12.81
N LEU A 309 -2.96 -0.17 -11.94
CA LEU A 309 -1.71 -0.82 -12.37
C LEU A 309 -1.99 -2.18 -13.01
N ALA A 310 -1.20 -2.57 -14.01
CA ALA A 310 -1.35 -3.85 -14.72
C ALA A 310 -1.37 -5.04 -13.73
N VAL A 311 -1.98 -6.15 -14.13
CA VAL A 311 -1.78 -7.38 -13.35
C VAL A 311 -0.44 -8.01 -13.73
N PRO A 312 0.26 -8.64 -12.78
CA PRO A 312 1.34 -9.56 -13.11
C PRO A 312 0.83 -10.71 -14.00
N GLY A 313 1.74 -11.32 -14.74
CA GLY A 313 1.45 -12.46 -15.61
C GLY A 313 2.52 -13.54 -15.50
N ARG A 314 2.61 -14.37 -16.53
CA ARG A 314 3.57 -15.46 -16.63
C ARG A 314 4.53 -15.27 -17.79
N VAL A 315 5.83 -15.40 -17.52
CA VAL A 315 6.87 -15.54 -18.53
C VAL A 315 7.28 -17.01 -18.58
N ILE A 316 7.03 -17.66 -19.72
CA ILE A 316 7.31 -19.08 -19.92
C ILE A 316 8.40 -19.23 -20.99
N PRO A 317 9.64 -19.58 -20.62
CA PRO A 317 10.72 -19.74 -21.59
C PRO A 317 10.41 -20.78 -22.68
N ASN A 318 10.84 -20.54 -23.91
CA ASN A 318 10.67 -21.48 -25.05
C ASN A 318 11.59 -22.71 -25.00
N ASN A 319 12.44 -22.83 -23.96
CA ASN A 319 13.26 -24.02 -23.74
C ASN A 319 12.37 -25.19 -23.25
N PRO A 320 12.30 -26.33 -23.97
CA PRO A 320 11.42 -27.44 -23.61
C PRO A 320 11.68 -28.06 -22.22
N GLU A 321 12.94 -28.07 -21.76
CA GLU A 321 13.30 -28.60 -20.44
C GLU A 321 12.78 -27.68 -19.33
N ILE A 322 12.90 -26.36 -19.51
CA ILE A 322 12.35 -25.38 -18.56
C ILE A 322 10.82 -25.45 -18.55
N GLU A 323 10.17 -25.59 -19.71
CA GLU A 323 8.72 -25.75 -19.75
C GLU A 323 8.25 -27.00 -18.99
N ALA A 324 8.94 -28.13 -19.18
CA ALA A 324 8.64 -29.35 -18.45
C ALA A 324 8.82 -29.15 -16.94
N ALA A 325 9.89 -28.47 -16.52
CA ALA A 325 10.14 -28.12 -15.12
C ALA A 325 9.07 -27.18 -14.54
N VAL A 326 8.59 -26.19 -15.29
CA VAL A 326 7.50 -25.30 -14.86
C VAL A 326 6.21 -26.10 -14.61
N ARG A 327 5.83 -26.98 -15.55
CA ARG A 327 4.62 -27.83 -15.38
C ARG A 327 4.74 -28.76 -14.18
N ALA A 328 5.90 -29.43 -14.04
CA ALA A 328 6.17 -30.30 -12.91
C ALA A 328 6.20 -29.54 -11.58
N GLY A 329 6.75 -28.33 -11.59
CA GLY A 329 6.83 -27.43 -10.45
C GLY A 329 5.48 -26.97 -9.95
N GLU A 330 4.60 -26.56 -10.87
CA GLU A 330 3.23 -26.13 -10.54
C GLU A 330 2.42 -27.29 -9.93
N GLN A 331 2.54 -28.49 -10.49
CA GLN A 331 1.91 -29.70 -9.92
C GLN A 331 2.50 -30.04 -8.54
N THR A 332 3.83 -29.98 -8.40
CA THR A 332 4.52 -30.26 -7.14
C THR A 332 4.10 -29.27 -6.05
N PHE A 333 4.04 -27.98 -6.38
CA PHE A 333 3.58 -26.90 -5.50
C PHE A 333 2.19 -27.20 -4.91
N GLN A 334 1.27 -27.70 -5.74
CA GLN A 334 -0.06 -28.13 -5.27
C GLN A 334 0.03 -29.38 -4.41
N ASN A 335 0.75 -30.42 -4.86
CA ASN A 335 0.83 -31.72 -4.20
C ASN A 335 1.44 -31.66 -2.79
N ILE A 336 2.45 -30.81 -2.57
CA ILE A 336 3.07 -30.66 -1.25
C ILE A 336 2.27 -29.76 -0.30
N GLY A 337 1.24 -29.07 -0.79
CA GLY A 337 0.33 -28.26 0.01
C GLY A 337 0.65 -26.77 0.07
N CYS A 338 1.59 -26.24 -0.74
CA CYS A 338 1.83 -24.79 -0.81
C CYS A 338 0.56 -24.02 -1.18
N SER A 339 -0.25 -24.61 -2.07
CA SER A 339 -1.54 -24.04 -2.51
C SER A 339 -2.62 -23.93 -1.43
N GLY A 340 -2.39 -24.47 -0.22
CA GLY A 340 -3.31 -24.36 0.91
C GLY A 340 -3.45 -22.92 1.43
N CYS A 341 -2.33 -22.21 1.56
CA CYS A 341 -2.32 -20.76 1.85
C CYS A 341 -2.20 -19.96 0.54
N HIS A 342 -1.28 -20.36 -0.36
CA HIS A 342 -1.07 -19.71 -1.65
C HIS A 342 -2.11 -20.15 -2.70
N VAL A 343 -3.39 -19.90 -2.40
CA VAL A 343 -4.53 -20.29 -3.23
C VAL A 343 -4.37 -19.72 -4.64
N PRO A 344 -4.27 -20.55 -5.69
CA PRO A 344 -3.83 -20.11 -7.02
C PRO A 344 -4.63 -18.96 -7.61
N LYS A 345 -5.96 -19.01 -7.48
CA LYS A 345 -6.86 -17.96 -7.97
C LYS A 345 -8.14 -17.86 -7.16
N LEU A 346 -8.61 -16.63 -6.96
CA LEU A 346 -9.89 -16.34 -6.31
C LEU A 346 -10.85 -15.65 -7.30
N PRO A 347 -12.15 -15.97 -7.28
CA PRO A 347 -13.13 -15.38 -8.20
C PRO A 347 -13.65 -14.03 -7.68
N LEU A 348 -13.76 -13.04 -8.57
CA LEU A 348 -14.66 -11.90 -8.43
C LEU A 348 -15.91 -12.16 -9.26
N ASP A 349 -17.06 -12.24 -8.60
CA ASP A 349 -18.36 -12.48 -9.24
C ASP A 349 -19.28 -11.27 -9.06
N LYS A 350 -20.46 -11.26 -9.70
CA LYS A 350 -21.49 -10.21 -9.52
C LYS A 350 -20.96 -8.80 -9.74
N LYS A 351 -20.11 -8.63 -10.76
CA LYS A 351 -19.40 -7.38 -11.07
C LYS A 351 -18.49 -6.87 -9.94
N GLY A 352 -17.99 -7.79 -9.09
CA GLY A 352 -17.04 -7.50 -8.03
C GLY A 352 -15.70 -6.94 -8.53
N TRP A 353 -15.44 -6.90 -9.83
CA TRP A 353 -14.27 -6.24 -10.43
C TRP A 353 -14.48 -4.75 -10.77
N ILE A 354 -15.68 -4.19 -10.53
CA ILE A 354 -15.90 -2.74 -10.64
C ILE A 354 -15.36 -2.09 -9.36
N PHE A 355 -14.18 -1.50 -9.46
CA PHE A 355 -13.55 -0.78 -8.37
C PHE A 355 -14.34 0.51 -8.07
N SER A 356 -14.67 0.71 -6.80
CA SER A 356 -15.30 1.95 -6.33
C SER A 356 -14.37 2.74 -5.43
N GLU A 357 -14.37 4.06 -5.56
CA GLU A 357 -13.63 4.97 -4.69
C GLU A 357 -14.57 6.07 -4.18
N PRO A 358 -14.69 6.27 -2.85
CA PRO A 358 -13.98 5.60 -1.75
C PRO A 358 -14.36 4.11 -1.52
N ASN A 359 -13.49 3.40 -0.81
CA ASN A 359 -13.77 2.05 -0.28
C ASN A 359 -14.89 2.14 0.80
N PRO A 360 -15.92 1.26 0.75
CA PRO A 360 -17.02 1.26 1.72
C PRO A 360 -16.62 0.95 3.17
N PHE A 361 -15.43 0.38 3.39
CA PHE A 361 -14.90 0.02 4.69
C PHE A 361 -13.77 0.95 5.17
N ASN A 362 -13.55 2.09 4.48
CA ASN A 362 -12.52 3.04 4.88
C ASN A 362 -12.69 3.44 6.36
N PRO A 363 -11.64 3.39 7.18
CA PRO A 363 -11.73 3.87 8.56
C PRO A 363 -11.78 5.41 8.60
N LYS A 364 -12.26 5.96 9.72
CA LYS A 364 -12.25 7.41 10.01
C LYS A 364 -10.87 8.02 9.75
N GLY A 365 -10.85 9.28 9.30
CA GLY A 365 -9.63 9.94 8.79
C GLY A 365 -9.32 9.58 7.34
N ASN A 366 -10.24 8.96 6.63
CA ASN A 366 -10.19 8.80 5.18
C ASN A 366 -11.59 9.07 4.64
N LEU A 367 -11.69 9.45 3.37
CA LEU A 367 -12.95 9.68 2.69
C LEU A 367 -13.88 8.47 2.86
N GLN A 368 -15.02 8.71 3.48
CA GLN A 368 -16.05 7.71 3.75
C GLN A 368 -17.01 7.62 2.56
N ALA A 369 -17.51 6.41 2.28
CA ALA A 369 -18.56 6.22 1.30
C ALA A 369 -19.81 7.04 1.64
N GLY A 370 -20.42 7.66 0.63
CA GLY A 370 -21.58 8.55 0.77
C GLY A 370 -21.25 10.02 1.01
N ASN A 371 -20.01 10.39 1.36
CA ASN A 371 -19.63 11.80 1.57
C ASN A 371 -19.41 12.57 0.27
N THR A 372 -19.09 11.87 -0.83
CA THR A 372 -18.91 12.41 -2.18
C THR A 372 -19.54 11.45 -3.19
N PRO A 373 -19.73 11.87 -4.46
CA PRO A 373 -20.01 10.93 -5.53
C PRO A 373 -18.97 9.80 -5.56
N GLU A 374 -19.40 8.58 -5.86
CA GLU A 374 -18.51 7.44 -6.01
C GLU A 374 -17.88 7.43 -7.40
N TYR A 375 -16.57 7.28 -7.44
CA TYR A 375 -15.84 6.93 -8.65
C TYR A 375 -15.96 5.44 -8.93
N LYS A 376 -16.29 5.06 -10.18
CA LYS A 376 -16.37 3.65 -10.60
C LYS A 376 -15.42 3.38 -11.76
N LEU A 377 -14.58 2.37 -11.61
CA LEU A 377 -13.58 1.93 -12.57
C LEU A 377 -13.77 0.44 -12.84
N ASP A 378 -14.16 0.08 -14.06
CA ASP A 378 -14.16 -1.33 -14.47
C ASP A 378 -12.71 -1.77 -14.72
N LEU A 379 -12.19 -2.60 -13.82
CA LEU A 379 -10.80 -3.05 -13.87
C LEU A 379 -10.48 -3.91 -15.10
N THR A 380 -11.47 -4.36 -15.86
CA THR A 380 -11.27 -5.19 -17.07
C THR A 380 -11.11 -4.36 -18.34
N GLU A 381 -11.26 -3.04 -18.27
CA GLU A 381 -11.24 -2.18 -19.46
C GLU A 381 -9.86 -2.16 -20.13
N ALA A 382 -9.85 -2.36 -21.45
CA ALA A 382 -8.65 -2.31 -22.30
C ALA A 382 -7.97 -0.92 -22.34
N LYS A 383 -8.61 0.12 -21.80
CA LYS A 383 -8.07 1.48 -21.78
C LYS A 383 -7.12 1.77 -20.61
N LEU A 384 -7.05 0.87 -19.64
CA LEU A 384 -6.13 0.89 -18.49
C LEU A 384 -4.77 0.29 -18.89
N ASP A 385 -3.76 0.38 -18.02
CA ASP A 385 -2.44 -0.25 -18.23
C ASP A 385 -2.61 -1.74 -18.60
N GLN A 386 -1.70 -2.39 -19.30
CA GLN A 386 -1.90 -3.79 -19.74
C GLN A 386 -0.82 -4.71 -19.15
N PRO A 387 -1.11 -6.01 -18.96
CA PRO A 387 -2.36 -6.72 -19.29
C PRO A 387 -3.48 -6.56 -18.23
N ARG A 388 -4.71 -6.95 -18.61
CA ARG A 388 -5.91 -7.02 -17.74
C ARG A 388 -6.45 -8.45 -17.63
N LEU A 389 -7.15 -8.73 -16.53
CA LEU A 389 -7.95 -9.94 -16.40
C LEU A 389 -9.27 -9.78 -17.17
N LYS A 390 -9.79 -10.88 -17.70
CA LYS A 390 -11.02 -10.89 -18.51
C LYS A 390 -12.20 -11.42 -17.70
N VAL A 391 -13.39 -10.98 -18.08
CA VAL A 391 -14.65 -11.57 -17.60
C VAL A 391 -14.90 -12.87 -18.36
N GLU A 392 -15.00 -13.97 -17.63
CA GLU A 392 -15.31 -15.30 -18.14
C GLU A 392 -16.52 -15.85 -17.39
N LYS A 393 -17.65 -16.03 -18.08
CA LYS A 393 -18.90 -16.52 -17.48
C LYS A 393 -19.30 -15.72 -16.22
N GLU A 394 -19.32 -14.39 -16.32
CA GLU A 394 -19.64 -13.46 -15.22
C GLU A 394 -18.65 -13.50 -14.03
N ILE A 395 -17.46 -14.07 -14.21
CA ILE A 395 -16.41 -14.15 -13.19
C ILE A 395 -15.12 -13.56 -13.73
N VAL A 396 -14.42 -12.77 -12.92
CA VAL A 396 -13.01 -12.44 -13.13
C VAL A 396 -12.17 -13.27 -12.17
N TRP A 397 -11.35 -14.17 -12.71
CA TRP A 397 -10.41 -14.97 -11.91
C TRP A 397 -9.14 -14.18 -11.63
N VAL A 398 -8.82 -13.98 -10.36
CA VAL A 398 -7.64 -13.22 -9.91
C VAL A 398 -6.56 -14.21 -9.46
N PRO A 399 -5.51 -14.45 -10.27
CA PRO A 399 -4.49 -15.47 -9.99
C PRO A 399 -3.37 -14.93 -9.09
N ALA A 400 -3.73 -14.47 -7.89
CA ALA A 400 -2.80 -13.77 -6.99
C ALA A 400 -2.00 -14.71 -6.06
N PHE A 401 -2.32 -16.02 -6.01
CA PHE A 401 -1.63 -16.99 -5.15
C PHE A 401 -1.67 -16.60 -3.66
N THR A 402 -2.86 -16.31 -3.15
CA THR A 402 -3.09 -15.85 -1.77
C THR A 402 -4.51 -16.18 -1.35
N ASP A 403 -4.69 -16.48 -0.07
CA ASP A 403 -5.98 -16.62 0.59
C ASP A 403 -6.40 -15.35 1.36
N LEU A 404 -5.55 -14.31 1.36
CA LEU A 404 -5.71 -13.05 2.11
C LEU A 404 -5.84 -13.22 3.64
N LYS A 405 -5.41 -14.37 4.18
CA LYS A 405 -5.38 -14.64 5.62
C LYS A 405 -4.03 -14.31 6.23
N LEU A 406 -4.05 -13.97 7.52
CA LEU A 406 -2.87 -13.98 8.37
C LEU A 406 -2.54 -15.40 8.85
N HIS A 407 -1.26 -15.77 8.79
CA HIS A 407 -0.76 -17.04 9.27
C HIS A 407 0.47 -16.85 10.15
N ASP A 408 0.58 -17.64 11.22
CA ASP A 408 1.87 -17.79 11.91
C ASP A 408 2.84 -18.58 11.04
N ILE A 409 3.96 -17.96 10.66
CA ILE A 409 5.01 -18.58 9.84
C ILE A 409 6.32 -18.75 10.61
N THR A 410 6.30 -18.62 11.94
CA THR A 410 7.47 -18.63 12.83
C THR A 410 7.48 -19.87 13.73
N SER A 411 8.66 -20.26 14.23
CA SER A 411 8.82 -21.38 15.16
C SER A 411 8.60 -21.02 16.63
N GLY A 412 8.31 -19.75 16.92
CA GLY A 412 8.07 -19.23 18.27
C GLY A 412 8.85 -17.94 18.56
N PRO A 413 8.91 -17.51 19.83
CA PRO A 413 9.48 -16.23 20.23
C PRO A 413 10.95 -15.99 19.84
N SER A 414 11.75 -17.06 19.72
CA SER A 414 13.17 -16.98 19.36
C SER A 414 13.44 -17.12 17.86
N ASP A 415 12.40 -17.24 17.02
CA ASP A 415 12.58 -17.30 15.57
C ASP A 415 13.12 -15.96 15.07
N PRO A 416 14.23 -15.94 14.28
CA PRO A 416 14.76 -14.69 13.74
C PRO A 416 13.81 -13.98 12.77
N ASN A 417 12.80 -14.68 12.26
CA ASN A 417 11.75 -14.14 11.40
C ASN A 417 10.58 -13.52 12.19
N ARG A 418 10.61 -13.58 13.51
CA ARG A 418 9.59 -12.96 14.32
C ARG A 418 9.86 -11.47 14.43
N GLU A 419 8.85 -10.66 14.16
CA GLU A 419 8.95 -9.22 14.33
C GLU A 419 9.00 -8.87 15.84
N PRO A 420 9.91 -7.98 16.28
CA PRO A 420 10.02 -7.59 17.69
C PRO A 420 8.79 -6.84 18.19
N ILE A 421 8.03 -6.21 17.28
CA ILE A 421 6.86 -5.39 17.60
C ILE A 421 5.63 -5.93 16.87
N ASP A 422 4.49 -6.00 17.56
CA ASP A 422 3.19 -6.18 16.91
C ASP A 422 2.56 -4.85 16.54
N GLN A 423 2.74 -4.43 15.28
CA GLN A 423 2.14 -3.21 14.71
C GLN A 423 0.61 -3.16 14.78
N ASN A 424 -0.06 -4.29 15.05
CA ASN A 424 -1.52 -4.37 15.11
C ASN A 424 -2.06 -4.30 16.55
N ALA A 425 -1.18 -4.27 17.55
CA ALA A 425 -1.52 -4.02 18.95
C ALA A 425 -1.44 -2.51 19.26
N PRO A 426 -2.13 -2.02 20.31
CA PRO A 426 -2.00 -0.64 20.75
C PRO A 426 -0.55 -0.30 21.12
N GLU A 427 -0.03 0.83 20.61
CA GLU A 427 1.33 1.30 20.90
C GLU A 427 1.57 1.37 22.42
N GLY A 428 2.72 0.87 22.86
CA GLY A 428 3.10 0.81 24.28
C GLY A 428 2.45 -0.31 25.10
N SER A 429 1.55 -1.12 24.53
CA SER A 429 0.95 -2.25 25.26
C SER A 429 1.90 -3.44 25.41
N ALA A 430 1.61 -4.34 26.36
CA ALA A 430 2.38 -5.57 26.52
C ALA A 430 2.35 -6.44 25.24
N GLU A 431 1.22 -6.48 24.54
CA GLU A 431 1.05 -7.19 23.28
C GLU A 431 1.88 -6.57 22.15
N PHE A 432 2.00 -5.24 22.13
CA PHE A 432 2.84 -4.53 21.17
C PHE A 432 4.31 -4.95 21.30
N PHE A 433 4.85 -5.00 22.51
CA PHE A 433 6.21 -5.47 22.78
C PHE A 433 6.36 -6.99 22.82
N ALA A 434 5.25 -7.72 22.85
CA ALA A 434 5.29 -9.17 22.76
C ALA A 434 5.82 -9.59 21.38
N GLY A 435 5.59 -8.81 20.31
CA GLY A 435 6.07 -9.05 18.95
C GLY A 435 5.08 -9.80 18.05
N ASN A 436 5.36 -9.84 16.74
CA ASN A 436 4.45 -10.39 15.74
C ASN A 436 5.03 -11.61 14.99
N SER A 437 4.23 -12.66 14.92
CA SER A 437 4.52 -13.89 14.18
C SER A 437 3.62 -14.07 12.95
N ARG A 438 2.58 -13.24 12.80
CA ARG A 438 1.50 -13.45 11.84
C ARG A 438 1.64 -12.52 10.64
N PHE A 439 1.61 -13.11 9.45
CA PHE A 439 1.76 -12.40 8.20
C PHE A 439 0.71 -12.85 7.19
N MET A 440 0.29 -11.93 6.34
CA MET A 440 -0.60 -12.22 5.24
C MET A 440 0.11 -13.13 4.24
N THR A 441 -0.60 -14.15 3.73
CA THR A 441 -0.07 -14.95 2.63
C THR A 441 0.35 -14.04 1.48
N ARG A 442 1.66 -13.99 1.19
CA ARG A 442 2.21 -13.14 0.13
C ARG A 442 1.56 -13.50 -1.20
N LYS A 443 1.10 -12.46 -1.89
CA LYS A 443 0.60 -12.52 -3.26
C LYS A 443 1.79 -12.88 -4.15
N LEU A 444 1.87 -14.12 -4.65
CA LEU A 444 3.05 -14.59 -5.40
C LEU A 444 3.04 -14.16 -6.87
N TRP A 445 1.93 -13.64 -7.37
CA TRP A 445 1.89 -13.06 -8.71
C TRP A 445 2.92 -11.91 -8.82
N GLY A 446 3.84 -11.98 -9.77
CA GLY A 446 4.93 -11.00 -9.87
C GLY A 446 6.14 -11.25 -8.97
N THR A 447 6.17 -12.31 -8.14
CA THR A 447 7.26 -12.50 -7.17
C THR A 447 8.65 -12.63 -7.78
N ALA A 448 8.78 -13.12 -9.02
CA ALA A 448 10.08 -13.50 -9.58
C ALA A 448 10.99 -12.30 -9.91
N ASN A 449 10.41 -11.13 -10.17
CA ASN A 449 11.17 -9.91 -10.47
C ASN A 449 11.01 -8.82 -9.40
N GLU A 450 10.59 -9.22 -8.20
CA GLU A 450 10.52 -8.37 -7.00
C GLU A 450 11.40 -8.88 -5.83
N PRO A 451 12.67 -9.27 -6.03
CA PRO A 451 13.55 -9.54 -4.90
C PRO A 451 13.91 -8.23 -4.17
N PRO A 452 14.15 -8.27 -2.85
CA PRO A 452 14.35 -9.48 -2.03
C PRO A 452 13.06 -10.09 -1.45
N TYR A 453 13.18 -11.23 -0.75
CA TYR A 453 12.06 -12.09 -0.35
C TYR A 453 11.81 -12.11 1.16
N PHE A 454 10.64 -12.66 1.49
CA PHE A 454 10.06 -12.71 2.84
C PHE A 454 9.63 -11.32 3.34
N HIS A 455 9.03 -11.24 4.54
CA HIS A 455 8.42 -9.97 4.98
C HIS A 455 9.46 -8.85 5.21
N HIS A 456 10.66 -9.22 5.69
CA HIS A 456 11.77 -8.31 5.97
C HIS A 456 12.71 -8.08 4.77
N GLY A 457 12.61 -8.85 3.68
CA GLY A 457 13.46 -8.65 2.50
C GLY A 457 14.94 -8.99 2.70
N GLN A 458 15.28 -9.93 3.60
CA GLN A 458 16.69 -10.31 3.85
C GLN A 458 17.09 -11.60 3.14
N TYR A 459 16.13 -12.30 2.52
CA TYR A 459 16.43 -13.46 1.69
C TYR A 459 16.59 -13.04 0.23
N THR A 460 17.71 -13.42 -0.38
CA THR A 460 18.03 -13.05 -1.77
C THR A 460 17.51 -14.07 -2.78
N THR A 461 17.02 -15.22 -2.31
CA THR A 461 16.41 -16.27 -3.14
C THR A 461 15.04 -16.70 -2.62
N MET A 462 14.16 -17.13 -3.53
CA MET A 462 12.87 -17.73 -3.17
C MET A 462 13.05 -19.02 -2.35
N ARG A 463 14.15 -19.76 -2.61
CA ARG A 463 14.48 -20.98 -1.87
C ARG A 463 14.70 -20.72 -0.38
N GLN A 464 15.52 -19.71 -0.04
CA GLN A 464 15.71 -19.30 1.35
C GLN A 464 14.38 -18.91 2.02
N ALA A 465 13.52 -18.17 1.31
CA ALA A 465 12.20 -17.83 1.83
C ALA A 465 11.31 -19.06 2.05
N ILE A 466 11.31 -20.04 1.14
CA ILE A 466 10.59 -21.32 1.33
C ILE A 466 11.14 -22.07 2.54
N GLU A 467 12.46 -22.16 2.68
CA GLU A 467 13.14 -22.88 3.76
C GLU A 467 12.92 -22.25 5.15
N ALA A 468 12.53 -20.98 5.20
CA ALA A 468 12.23 -20.26 6.44
C ALA A 468 10.81 -20.46 6.97
N HIS A 469 9.89 -21.08 6.21
CA HIS A 469 8.51 -21.27 6.66
C HIS A 469 8.43 -22.20 7.87
N ARG A 470 7.84 -21.73 8.97
CA ARG A 470 7.57 -22.48 10.19
C ARG A 470 6.08 -22.32 10.57
N GLY A 471 5.73 -22.45 11.85
CA GLY A 471 4.38 -22.25 12.36
C GLY A 471 3.35 -23.13 11.64
N GLU A 472 2.26 -22.51 11.18
CA GLU A 472 1.18 -23.16 10.43
C GLU A 472 1.67 -23.82 9.13
N ALA A 473 2.77 -23.32 8.54
CA ALA A 473 3.35 -23.87 7.32
C ALA A 473 4.33 -25.03 7.56
N TYR A 474 4.63 -25.41 8.82
CA TYR A 474 5.64 -26.42 9.13
C TYR A 474 5.38 -27.78 8.46
N GLY A 475 4.11 -28.22 8.40
CA GLY A 475 3.74 -29.46 7.71
C GLY A 475 4.07 -29.44 6.21
N THR A 476 3.88 -28.29 5.54
CA THR A 476 4.25 -28.09 4.14
C THR A 476 5.76 -27.99 3.97
N TYR A 477 6.46 -27.34 4.91
CA TYR A 477 7.92 -27.28 4.94
C TYR A 477 8.57 -28.68 5.04
N VAL A 478 8.05 -29.56 5.90
CA VAL A 478 8.55 -30.95 6.00
C VAL A 478 8.42 -31.66 4.65
N LYS A 479 7.28 -31.54 3.97
CA LYS A 479 7.07 -32.10 2.63
C LYS A 479 8.03 -31.50 1.59
N TRP A 480 8.30 -30.20 1.66
CA TRP A 480 9.30 -29.52 0.81
C TRP A 480 10.70 -30.12 0.99
N THR A 481 11.15 -30.29 2.23
CA THR A 481 12.49 -30.85 2.51
C THR A 481 12.63 -32.32 2.12
N ALA A 482 11.51 -33.05 2.01
CA ALA A 482 11.49 -34.43 1.56
C ALA A 482 11.51 -34.58 0.03
N LEU A 483 11.34 -33.50 -0.74
CA LEU A 483 11.45 -33.53 -2.19
C LEU A 483 12.90 -33.79 -2.63
N SER A 484 13.05 -34.43 -3.80
CA SER A 484 14.33 -34.44 -4.49
C SER A 484 14.72 -33.03 -4.94
N GLU A 485 16.02 -32.79 -5.11
CA GLU A 485 16.53 -31.50 -5.61
C GLU A 485 15.87 -31.10 -6.94
N ALA A 486 15.67 -32.04 -7.85
CA ALA A 486 15.00 -31.81 -9.14
C ALA A 486 13.56 -31.29 -8.97
N HIS A 487 12.78 -31.84 -8.02
CA HIS A 487 11.43 -31.36 -7.75
C HIS A 487 11.43 -30.01 -7.05
N GLN A 488 12.36 -29.76 -6.12
CA GLN A 488 12.52 -28.43 -5.53
C GLN A 488 12.88 -27.38 -6.59
N ASN A 489 13.82 -27.71 -7.49
CA ASN A 489 14.21 -26.85 -8.61
C ASN A 489 13.02 -26.58 -9.55
N SER A 490 12.19 -27.58 -9.82
CA SER A 490 10.98 -27.42 -10.64
C SER A 490 10.01 -26.42 -10.02
N VAL A 491 9.79 -26.47 -8.70
CA VAL A 491 8.96 -25.46 -8.00
C VAL A 491 9.55 -24.06 -8.14
N ILE A 492 10.88 -23.92 -8.04
CA ILE A 492 11.54 -22.62 -8.28
C ILE A 492 11.34 -22.16 -9.73
N GLU A 493 11.45 -23.04 -10.72
CA GLU A 493 11.16 -22.70 -12.13
C GLU A 493 9.72 -22.25 -12.33
N PHE A 494 8.74 -22.90 -11.67
CA PHE A 494 7.36 -22.43 -11.66
C PHE A 494 7.24 -20.99 -11.11
N LEU A 495 7.83 -20.73 -9.93
CA LEU A 495 7.75 -19.41 -9.30
C LEU A 495 8.44 -18.33 -10.15
N LYS A 496 9.54 -18.66 -10.83
CA LYS A 496 10.25 -17.76 -11.77
C LYS A 496 9.37 -17.28 -12.92
N THR A 497 8.29 -17.99 -13.22
CA THR A 497 7.33 -17.55 -14.26
C THR A 497 6.50 -16.36 -13.81
N LEU A 498 6.23 -16.19 -12.51
CA LEU A 498 5.30 -15.20 -11.99
C LEU A 498 5.96 -13.81 -11.95
N GLN A 499 5.67 -12.96 -12.94
CA GLN A 499 6.40 -11.70 -13.16
C GLN A 499 5.47 -10.52 -13.40
N ILE A 500 5.88 -9.33 -12.94
CA ILE A 500 5.38 -8.09 -13.50
C ILE A 500 5.89 -8.02 -14.94
N LEU A 501 4.97 -8.00 -15.91
CA LEU A 501 5.32 -8.04 -17.32
C LEU A 501 5.86 -6.67 -17.80
N PRO A 502 6.69 -6.65 -18.85
CA PRO A 502 7.17 -5.41 -19.47
C PRO A 502 6.03 -4.47 -19.85
N GLU A 503 6.28 -3.16 -19.77
CA GLU A 503 5.33 -2.14 -20.18
C GLU A 503 4.89 -2.36 -21.65
N GLY A 504 3.60 -2.21 -21.92
CA GLY A 504 3.02 -2.46 -23.25
C GLY A 504 2.63 -3.91 -23.53
N THR A 505 2.93 -4.86 -22.63
CA THR A 505 2.49 -6.25 -22.78
C THR A 505 0.96 -6.36 -22.70
N THR A 506 0.32 -7.01 -23.67
CA THR A 506 -1.15 -7.13 -23.74
C THR A 506 -1.67 -8.54 -23.42
N HIS A 507 -0.78 -9.49 -23.17
CA HIS A 507 -1.10 -10.89 -22.88
C HIS A 507 -0.68 -11.26 -21.46
N LEU A 508 -1.46 -12.12 -20.79
CA LEU A 508 -1.14 -12.60 -19.44
C LEU A 508 -0.04 -13.67 -19.43
N VAL A 509 0.20 -14.33 -20.56
CA VAL A 509 1.24 -15.35 -20.71
C VAL A 509 2.04 -15.04 -21.96
N VAL A 510 3.34 -14.87 -21.75
CA VAL A 510 4.30 -14.53 -22.80
C VAL A 510 5.54 -15.42 -22.71
N ASP A 511 6.31 -15.48 -23.79
CA ASP A 511 7.64 -16.06 -23.78
C ASP A 511 8.71 -15.07 -23.25
N GLU A 512 9.97 -15.50 -23.19
CA GLU A 512 11.10 -14.67 -22.75
C GLU A 512 11.39 -13.45 -23.66
N ARG A 513 10.73 -13.37 -24.82
CA ARG A 513 10.81 -12.26 -25.78
C ARG A 513 9.58 -11.37 -25.75
N GLY A 514 8.61 -11.65 -24.88
CA GLY A 514 7.35 -10.91 -24.75
C GLY A 514 6.28 -11.27 -25.77
N HIS A 515 6.48 -12.32 -26.59
CA HIS A 515 5.45 -12.78 -27.51
C HIS A 515 4.39 -13.59 -26.77
N LYS A 516 3.14 -13.51 -27.22
CA LYS A 516 2.05 -14.34 -26.69
C LYS A 516 2.46 -15.81 -26.71
N LYS A 517 2.25 -16.49 -25.59
CA LYS A 517 2.46 -17.93 -25.47
C LYS A 517 1.20 -18.62 -25.00
N ASP A 518 0.81 -19.68 -25.70
CA ASP A 518 -0.28 -20.53 -25.26
C ASP A 518 0.28 -21.50 -24.19
N TRP A 519 -0.34 -21.48 -23.02
CA TRP A 519 0.07 -22.28 -21.87
C TRP A 519 -1.17 -22.88 -21.22
N PRO A 520 -1.15 -24.20 -20.92
CA PRO A 520 -2.31 -24.91 -20.37
C PRO A 520 -2.65 -24.50 -18.94
#